data_AF-A0A815RB48-F1
#
_entry.id   AF-A0A815RB48-F1
#
_cell.length_a   1.000
_cell.length_b   1.000
_cell.length_c   1.000
_cell.angle_alpha   90.00
_cell.angle_beta   90.00
_cell.angle_gamma   90.00
#
_symmetry.space_group_name_H-M   'P 1'
#
loop_
_entity.id
_entity.type
_entity.pdbx_description
1 polymer ?
#
loop_
_entity_poly.entity_id
_entity_poly.type
_entity_poly.pdbx_seq_one_letter_code
_entity_poly.pdbx_strand_id
1 'polypeptide(L)'
;KFQTLNLSHGGISEENLQRLAHALINNTTLITLNLASNEIDDQRLQCLADVLQYNTTLTTLNLEVNKIGLKGTQYLANALEKNQTLTNLILICNGIDYKGAECLSRALKENNTLRMLNLRWNDIGPNGAKYLADALQINQTLMTLDLQGNSIGSKGTQYLASALQSNQGLTTLNLRENLIELEGIRSLANVLSKNKTLTSPDVVPNRTNFEAARCLADAPPNNQTLITLNLGGNAINSEAVKYLANALKFNRTLTTLNLEKNDIESEGARYLADALLENKTLTTLNLGWNNIGDEGAEYLANALHNNQTLMTVNLQSNAIRFQGVQYLAIVLKNNETLTSLNFASNEIGNQGVQYLADALKENTTLKQLDLCGNQIDNQGGEDLVDALLTNHTLTQLNLNSGSIDAEVLQNLITILENNKML
;
A
#
# COMPACT_ATOMS: atom_id res chain seq x y z
N LYS A 1 -11.45 28.35 14.95
CA LYS A 1 -11.11 28.66 13.53
C LYS A 1 -10.22 27.58 12.93
N PHE A 2 -9.15 27.15 13.60
CA PHE A 2 -8.33 26.04 13.10
C PHE A 2 -9.06 24.70 13.27
N GLN A 3 -9.00 23.85 12.24
CA GLN A 3 -9.64 22.53 12.18
C GLN A 3 -8.66 21.39 12.48
N THR A 4 -7.36 21.66 12.44
CA THR A 4 -6.31 20.68 12.68
C THR A 4 -5.36 21.22 13.74
N LEU A 5 -5.03 20.40 14.72
CA LEU A 5 -4.05 20.70 15.75
C LEU A 5 -3.03 19.56 15.81
N ASN A 6 -1.78 19.86 15.49
CA ASN A 6 -0.67 18.92 15.58
C ASN A 6 0.25 19.30 16.74
N LEU A 7 0.30 18.44 17.75
CA LEU A 7 1.15 18.55 18.94
C LEU A 7 2.07 17.33 19.06
N SER A 8 2.35 16.65 17.96
CA SER A 8 3.23 15.48 17.97
C SER A 8 4.68 15.82 18.35
N HIS A 9 5.39 14.85 18.92
CA HIS A 9 6.82 14.97 19.31
C HIS A 9 7.10 16.09 20.34
N GLY A 10 6.05 16.58 21.02
CA GLY A 10 6.13 17.74 21.90
C GLY A 10 6.40 17.42 23.37
N GLY A 11 6.35 16.14 23.77
CA GLY A 11 6.45 15.73 25.18
C GLY A 11 5.39 16.43 26.04
N ILE A 12 4.12 16.41 25.61
CA ILE A 12 3.04 17.12 26.29
C ILE A 12 2.97 16.73 27.78
N SER A 13 3.08 17.72 28.66
CA SER A 13 2.92 17.49 30.09
C SER A 13 1.49 17.09 30.42
N GLU A 14 1.29 16.38 31.53
CA GLU A 14 -0.04 16.00 32.00
C GLU A 14 -0.95 17.22 32.20
N GLU A 15 -0.42 18.31 32.76
CA GLU A 15 -1.17 19.56 32.93
C GLU A 15 -1.63 20.14 31.58
N ASN A 16 -0.76 20.13 30.57
CA ASN A 16 -1.10 20.62 29.24
C ASN A 16 -2.12 19.71 28.54
N LEU A 17 -2.03 18.39 28.74
CA LEU A 17 -3.01 17.45 28.22
C LEU A 17 -4.39 17.64 28.88
N GLN A 18 -4.43 17.90 30.19
CA GLN A 18 -5.67 18.24 30.91
C GLN A 18 -6.26 19.56 30.42
N ARG A 19 -5.44 20.60 30.23
CA ARG A 19 -5.88 21.88 29.64
C ARG A 19 -6.43 21.70 28.24
N LEU A 20 -5.78 20.86 27.43
CA LEU A 20 -6.25 20.51 26.09
C LEU A 20 -7.59 19.77 26.15
N ALA A 21 -7.72 18.75 27.00
CA ALA A 21 -8.97 18.03 27.21
C ALA A 21 -10.11 19.00 27.59
N HIS A 22 -9.86 19.91 28.54
CA HIS A 22 -10.86 20.90 28.93
C HIS A 22 -11.25 21.84 27.78
N ALA A 23 -10.28 22.26 26.96
CA ALA A 23 -10.55 23.07 25.78
C ALA A 23 -11.40 22.33 24.73
N LEU A 24 -11.23 21.00 24.59
CA LEU A 24 -12.00 20.18 23.64
C LEU A 24 -13.49 20.07 23.98
N ILE A 25 -13.88 20.26 25.24
CA ILE A 25 -15.30 20.25 25.66
C ILE A 25 -16.08 21.36 24.95
N ASN A 26 -15.51 22.56 24.91
CA ASN A 26 -16.14 23.75 24.34
C ASN A 26 -15.74 23.98 22.88
N ASN A 27 -14.87 23.13 22.33
CA ASN A 27 -14.34 23.32 21.00
C ASN A 27 -15.35 22.88 19.93
N THR A 28 -15.78 23.84 19.10
CA THR A 28 -16.75 23.62 18.03
C THR A 28 -16.12 23.55 16.63
N THR A 29 -14.79 23.62 16.49
CA THR A 29 -14.15 23.71 15.15
C THR A 29 -13.07 22.67 14.87
N LEU A 30 -12.53 21.98 15.88
CA LEU A 30 -11.40 21.07 15.72
C LEU A 30 -11.89 19.71 15.23
N ILE A 31 -11.38 19.30 14.08
CA ILE A 31 -11.74 18.08 13.36
C ILE A 31 -10.63 17.03 13.53
N THR A 32 -9.37 17.46 13.55
CA THR A 32 -8.19 16.58 13.62
C THR A 32 -7.27 16.98 14.75
N LEU A 33 -6.93 16.02 15.60
CA LEU A 33 -5.98 16.18 16.69
C LEU A 33 -4.88 15.14 16.56
N ASN A 34 -3.64 15.60 16.44
CA ASN A 34 -2.46 14.74 16.43
C ASN A 34 -1.64 14.93 17.71
N LEU A 35 -1.56 13.86 18.50
CA LEU A 35 -0.84 13.73 19.75
C LEU A 35 0.23 12.63 19.67
N ALA A 36 0.71 12.29 18.47
CA ALA A 36 1.70 11.23 18.30
C ALA A 36 3.04 11.54 19.02
N SER A 37 3.76 10.51 19.47
CA SER A 37 5.11 10.66 20.03
C SER A 37 5.17 11.62 21.23
N ASN A 38 4.24 11.51 22.18
CA ASN A 38 4.16 12.41 23.34
C ASN A 38 4.35 11.71 24.70
N GLU A 39 4.67 10.41 24.68
CA GLU A 39 4.77 9.58 25.89
C GLU A 39 3.52 9.62 26.78
N ILE A 40 2.34 9.74 26.16
CA ILE A 40 1.06 9.69 26.87
C ILE A 40 0.86 8.26 27.38
N ASP A 41 0.86 8.09 28.70
CA ASP A 41 0.54 6.81 29.34
C ASP A 41 -0.97 6.68 29.63
N ASP A 42 -1.34 5.51 30.15
CA ASP A 42 -2.70 5.18 30.55
C ASP A 42 -3.37 6.23 31.45
N GLN A 43 -2.64 6.77 32.43
CA GLN A 43 -3.19 7.71 33.41
C GLN A 43 -3.45 9.08 32.77
N ARG A 44 -2.49 9.56 31.99
CA ARG A 44 -2.59 10.85 31.29
C ARG A 44 -3.71 10.83 30.26
N LEU A 45 -3.92 9.70 29.59
CA LEU A 45 -4.96 9.56 28.57
C LEU A 45 -6.38 9.66 29.15
N GLN A 46 -6.59 9.32 30.43
CA GLN A 46 -7.91 9.28 31.04
C GLN A 46 -8.70 10.59 30.83
N CYS A 47 -8.08 11.73 31.10
CA CYS A 47 -8.75 13.03 30.97
C CYS A 47 -9.21 13.33 29.53
N LEU A 48 -8.44 12.89 28.54
CA LEU A 48 -8.79 13.05 27.13
C LEU A 48 -9.94 12.12 26.75
N ALA A 49 -9.92 10.87 27.21
CA ALA A 49 -10.98 9.90 26.96
C ALA A 49 -12.32 10.32 27.58
N ASP A 50 -12.29 10.86 28.80
CA ASP A 50 -13.48 11.37 29.50
C ASP A 50 -14.15 12.52 28.74
N VAL A 51 -13.38 13.34 28.02
CA VAL A 51 -13.94 14.41 27.17
C VAL A 51 -14.37 13.89 25.81
N LEU A 52 -13.62 12.94 25.25
CA LEU A 52 -13.89 12.38 23.92
C LEU A 52 -15.29 11.78 23.83
N GLN A 53 -15.81 11.20 24.92
CA GLN A 53 -17.16 10.61 24.95
C GLN A 53 -18.28 11.63 24.62
N TYR A 54 -18.04 12.93 24.82
CA TYR A 54 -19.01 14.02 24.58
C TYR A 54 -18.58 14.97 23.46
N ASN A 55 -17.37 14.83 22.94
CA ASN A 55 -16.88 15.72 21.90
C ASN A 55 -17.69 15.50 20.60
N THR A 56 -18.17 16.61 20.02
CA THR A 56 -19.08 16.61 18.86
C THR A 56 -18.43 17.03 17.55
N THR A 57 -17.11 17.20 17.52
CA THR A 57 -16.42 17.84 16.38
C THR A 57 -15.21 17.07 15.86
N LEU A 58 -14.51 16.37 16.74
CA LEU A 58 -13.30 15.63 16.42
C LEU A 58 -13.66 14.35 15.65
N THR A 59 -13.21 14.28 14.40
CA THR A 59 -13.39 13.11 13.54
C THR A 59 -12.12 12.27 13.46
N THR A 60 -10.95 12.85 13.74
CA THR A 60 -9.66 12.18 13.62
C THR A 60 -8.78 12.42 14.84
N LEU A 61 -8.36 11.33 15.48
CA LEU A 61 -7.46 11.33 16.63
C LEU A 61 -6.24 10.46 16.33
N ASN A 62 -5.05 11.06 16.35
CA ASN A 62 -3.78 10.35 16.26
C ASN A 62 -3.08 10.30 17.61
N LEU A 63 -2.86 9.08 18.12
CA LEU A 63 -2.17 8.75 19.36
C LEU A 63 -0.99 7.79 19.12
N GLU A 64 -0.45 7.75 17.91
CA GLU A 64 0.71 6.94 17.53
C GLU A 64 1.92 7.15 18.47
N VAL A 65 2.70 6.10 18.72
CA VAL A 65 3.94 6.13 19.51
C VAL A 65 3.71 6.81 20.88
N ASN A 66 2.78 6.25 21.65
CA ASN A 66 2.53 6.59 23.04
C ASN A 66 2.60 5.32 23.90
N LYS A 67 2.24 5.39 25.18
CA LYS A 67 2.32 4.28 26.14
C LYS A 67 0.91 3.85 26.57
N ILE A 68 0.02 3.70 25.59
CA ILE A 68 -1.40 3.37 25.80
C ILE A 68 -1.54 1.85 25.91
N GLY A 69 -1.41 1.35 27.13
CA GLY A 69 -1.61 -0.04 27.49
C GLY A 69 -3.09 -0.38 27.74
N LEU A 70 -3.33 -1.36 28.62
CA LEU A 70 -4.66 -1.89 28.88
C LEU A 70 -5.62 -0.84 29.48
N LYS A 71 -5.18 -0.02 30.45
CA LYS A 71 -6.10 0.94 31.08
C LYS A 71 -6.44 2.07 30.11
N GLY A 72 -5.46 2.55 29.34
CA GLY A 72 -5.66 3.56 28.33
C GLY A 72 -6.62 3.10 27.23
N THR A 73 -6.44 1.88 26.74
CA THR A 73 -7.39 1.28 25.78
C THR A 73 -8.78 1.05 26.38
N GLN A 74 -8.89 0.73 27.67
CA GLN A 74 -10.17 0.65 28.36
C GLN A 74 -10.87 2.01 28.43
N TYR A 75 -10.15 3.09 28.73
CA TYR A 75 -10.70 4.46 28.72
C TYR A 75 -11.16 4.87 27.32
N LEU A 76 -10.35 4.61 26.29
CA LEU A 76 -10.73 4.87 24.90
C LEU A 76 -11.97 4.06 24.49
N ALA A 77 -12.03 2.78 24.84
CA ALA A 77 -13.18 1.93 24.55
C ALA A 77 -14.47 2.49 25.16
N ASN A 78 -14.45 2.88 26.43
CA ASN A 78 -15.61 3.49 27.10
C ASN A 78 -16.02 4.82 26.44
N ALA A 79 -15.06 5.60 25.93
CA ALA A 79 -15.34 6.83 25.22
C ALA A 79 -15.98 6.55 23.84
N LEU A 80 -15.45 5.58 23.09
CA LEU A 80 -15.93 5.18 21.77
C LEU A 80 -17.36 4.62 21.81
N GLU A 81 -17.76 3.92 22.87
CA GLU A 81 -19.14 3.43 23.03
C GLU A 81 -20.18 4.55 23.00
N LYS A 82 -19.81 5.76 23.44
CA LYS A 82 -20.72 6.92 23.49
C LYS A 82 -20.44 7.94 22.39
N ASN A 83 -19.21 8.01 21.92
CA ASN A 83 -18.80 9.01 20.94
C ASN A 83 -19.48 8.77 19.59
N GLN A 84 -20.09 9.81 19.03
CA GLN A 84 -20.85 9.75 17.77
C GLN A 84 -20.18 10.54 16.63
N THR A 85 -18.89 10.85 16.73
CA THR A 85 -18.24 11.80 15.83
C THR A 85 -16.90 11.34 15.29
N LEU A 86 -16.15 10.55 16.07
CA LEU A 86 -14.85 10.05 15.69
C LEU A 86 -14.98 9.01 14.60
N THR A 87 -14.37 9.27 13.44
CA THR A 87 -14.36 8.38 12.29
C THR A 87 -13.01 7.71 12.10
N ASN A 88 -11.91 8.30 12.58
CA ASN A 88 -10.56 7.80 12.41
C ASN A 88 -9.79 7.80 13.74
N LEU A 89 -9.29 6.63 14.14
CA LEU A 89 -8.48 6.47 15.34
C LEU A 89 -7.16 5.76 15.00
N ILE A 90 -6.04 6.40 15.33
CA ILE A 90 -4.69 5.90 15.08
C ILE A 90 -4.00 5.61 16.41
N LEU A 91 -3.64 4.35 16.63
CA LEU A 91 -3.05 3.79 17.85
C LEU A 91 -1.78 2.98 17.55
N ILE A 92 -1.02 3.39 16.54
CA ILE A 92 0.21 2.71 16.11
C ILE A 92 1.22 2.70 17.26
N CYS A 93 1.92 1.58 17.48
CA CYS A 93 3.04 1.48 18.42
C CYS A 93 2.72 2.00 19.83
N ASN A 94 1.69 1.43 20.46
CA ASN A 94 1.24 1.80 21.81
C ASN A 94 1.41 0.71 22.86
N GLY A 95 1.83 -0.50 22.46
CA GLY A 95 1.91 -1.66 23.36
C GLY A 95 0.54 -2.25 23.70
N ILE A 96 -0.43 -2.14 22.78
CA ILE A 96 -1.77 -2.70 22.96
C ILE A 96 -1.71 -4.21 22.82
N ASP A 97 -1.97 -4.93 23.90
CA ASP A 97 -2.03 -6.39 23.91
C ASP A 97 -3.43 -6.92 23.52
N TYR A 98 -3.60 -8.24 23.58
CA TYR A 98 -4.87 -8.90 23.30
C TYR A 98 -6.03 -8.47 24.22
N LYS A 99 -5.77 -7.99 25.45
CA LYS A 99 -6.81 -7.48 26.37
C LYS A 99 -7.21 -6.06 26.02
N GLY A 100 -6.25 -5.24 25.57
CA GLY A 100 -6.57 -3.94 25.00
C GLY A 100 -7.42 -4.08 23.73
N ALA A 101 -7.09 -5.06 22.87
CA ALA A 101 -7.91 -5.41 21.70
C ALA A 101 -9.32 -5.90 22.09
N GLU A 102 -9.47 -6.67 23.17
CA GLU A 102 -10.77 -7.06 23.73
C GLU A 102 -11.62 -5.83 24.11
N CYS A 103 -11.01 -4.84 24.78
CA CYS A 103 -11.68 -3.60 25.15
C CYS A 103 -12.17 -2.82 23.92
N LEU A 104 -11.30 -2.63 22.93
CA LEU A 104 -11.65 -1.95 21.68
C LEU A 104 -12.74 -2.73 20.91
N SER A 105 -12.67 -4.06 20.90
CA SER A 105 -13.66 -4.91 20.24
C SER A 105 -15.04 -4.79 20.86
N ARG A 106 -15.13 -4.67 22.19
CA ARG A 106 -16.38 -4.37 22.89
C ARG A 106 -16.96 -3.04 22.42
N ALA A 107 -16.13 -1.99 22.38
CA ALA A 107 -16.58 -0.68 21.93
C ALA A 107 -17.03 -0.67 20.46
N LEU A 108 -16.33 -1.39 19.57
CA LEU A 108 -16.70 -1.51 18.16
C LEU A 108 -18.06 -2.17 17.96
N LYS A 109 -18.53 -3.03 18.86
CA LYS A 109 -19.87 -3.65 18.72
C LYS A 109 -21.00 -2.63 18.86
N GLU A 110 -20.79 -1.59 19.67
CA GLU A 110 -21.78 -0.53 19.94
C GLU A 110 -21.54 0.71 19.06
N ASN A 111 -20.28 1.02 18.77
CA ASN A 111 -19.92 2.20 17.99
C ASN A 111 -20.30 2.03 16.51
N ASN A 112 -20.99 3.03 15.96
CA ASN A 112 -21.47 3.04 14.58
C ASN A 112 -20.91 4.21 13.74
N THR A 113 -19.85 4.84 14.23
CA THR A 113 -19.28 6.06 13.64
C THR A 113 -17.85 5.87 13.16
N LEU A 114 -17.06 5.03 13.85
CA LEU A 114 -15.68 4.76 13.50
C LEU A 114 -15.59 4.02 12.16
N ARG A 115 -14.85 4.61 11.23
CA ARG A 115 -14.63 4.10 9.87
C ARG A 115 -13.23 3.53 9.69
N MET A 116 -12.24 4.09 10.37
CA MET A 116 -10.85 3.65 10.34
C MET A 116 -10.32 3.41 11.75
N LEU A 117 -9.77 2.23 11.96
CA LEU A 117 -9.01 1.88 13.15
C LEU A 117 -7.62 1.38 12.73
N ASN A 118 -6.58 2.10 13.14
CA ASN A 118 -5.20 1.76 12.86
C ASN A 118 -4.49 1.30 14.15
N LEU A 119 -4.13 0.03 14.19
CA LEU A 119 -3.54 -0.67 15.34
C LEU A 119 -2.16 -1.24 15.00
N ARG A 120 -1.46 -0.71 14.01
CA ARG A 120 -0.17 -1.27 13.60
C ARG A 120 0.85 -1.33 14.75
N TRP A 121 1.74 -2.31 14.68
CA TRP A 121 2.89 -2.42 15.57
C TRP A 121 2.49 -2.45 17.05
N ASN A 122 1.53 -3.31 17.39
CA ASN A 122 1.09 -3.60 18.75
C ASN A 122 1.22 -5.10 19.03
N ASP A 123 0.80 -5.57 20.21
CA ASP A 123 0.96 -6.96 20.66
C ASP A 123 -0.39 -7.71 20.71
N ILE A 124 -1.25 -7.48 19.70
CA ILE A 124 -2.63 -7.98 19.66
C ILE A 124 -2.68 -9.52 19.66
N GLY A 125 -1.81 -10.16 18.88
CA GLY A 125 -1.74 -11.61 18.78
C GLY A 125 -3.01 -12.31 18.27
N PRO A 126 -3.03 -13.65 18.24
CA PRO A 126 -4.18 -14.42 17.73
C PRO A 126 -5.45 -14.25 18.56
N ASN A 127 -5.33 -14.05 19.88
CA ASN A 127 -6.48 -13.85 20.76
C ASN A 127 -7.10 -12.46 20.57
N GLY A 128 -6.27 -11.41 20.41
CA GLY A 128 -6.78 -10.07 20.11
C GLY A 128 -7.49 -10.03 18.75
N ALA A 129 -6.93 -10.71 17.74
CA ALA A 129 -7.58 -10.87 16.43
C ALA A 129 -8.92 -11.61 16.52
N LYS A 130 -9.06 -12.58 17.43
CA LYS A 130 -10.35 -13.24 17.70
C LYS A 130 -11.40 -12.24 18.19
N TYR A 131 -11.06 -11.39 19.16
CA TYR A 131 -11.99 -10.39 19.68
C TYR A 131 -12.40 -9.38 18.61
N LEU A 132 -11.44 -8.94 17.79
CA LEU A 132 -11.71 -8.04 16.66
C LEU A 132 -12.62 -8.72 15.63
N ALA A 133 -12.40 -10.00 15.34
CA ALA A 133 -13.27 -10.78 14.48
C ALA A 133 -14.71 -10.87 15.03
N ASP A 134 -14.88 -11.12 16.32
CA ASP A 134 -16.19 -11.14 16.97
C ASP A 134 -16.89 -9.77 16.89
N ALA A 135 -16.13 -8.67 16.94
CA ALA A 135 -16.67 -7.33 16.74
C ALA A 135 -17.09 -7.08 15.28
N LEU A 136 -16.26 -7.47 14.31
CA LEU A 136 -16.54 -7.34 12.88
C LEU A 136 -17.77 -8.15 12.43
N GLN A 137 -18.15 -9.23 13.11
CA GLN A 137 -19.39 -9.93 12.80
C GLN A 137 -20.64 -9.05 13.03
N ILE A 138 -20.55 -8.09 13.94
CA ILE A 138 -21.66 -7.20 14.34
C ILE A 138 -21.49 -5.83 13.69
N ASN A 139 -20.30 -5.24 13.79
CA ASN A 139 -20.00 -3.91 13.29
C ASN A 139 -19.93 -3.89 11.76
N GLN A 140 -20.85 -3.16 11.14
CA GLN A 140 -20.88 -2.93 9.68
C GLN A 140 -20.43 -1.52 9.28
N THR A 141 -19.85 -0.76 10.23
CA THR A 141 -19.52 0.66 10.02
C THR A 141 -18.04 0.89 9.77
N LEU A 142 -17.18 0.07 10.38
CA LEU A 142 -15.74 0.08 10.17
C LEU A 142 -15.42 -0.35 8.74
N MET A 143 -14.74 0.51 8.01
CA MET A 143 -14.34 0.31 6.61
C MET A 143 -12.88 -0.09 6.49
N THR A 144 -12.02 0.42 7.37
CA THR A 144 -10.58 0.18 7.35
C THR A 144 -10.10 -0.31 8.72
N LEU A 145 -9.48 -1.49 8.72
CA LEU A 145 -8.80 -2.04 9.88
C LEU A 145 -7.34 -2.34 9.52
N ASP A 146 -6.42 -1.63 10.15
CA ASP A 146 -4.98 -1.87 9.97
C ASP A 146 -4.38 -2.55 11.19
N LEU A 147 -3.89 -3.78 10.97
CA LEU A 147 -3.31 -4.67 11.95
C LEU A 147 -1.86 -5.04 11.60
N GLN A 148 -1.15 -4.26 10.77
CA GLN A 148 0.24 -4.60 10.42
C GLN A 148 1.12 -4.82 11.67
N GLY A 149 1.98 -5.83 11.70
CA GLY A 149 2.98 -5.94 12.76
C GLY A 149 2.41 -6.34 14.13
N ASN A 150 1.42 -7.24 14.18
CA ASN A 150 0.68 -7.58 15.41
C ASN A 150 0.80 -9.04 15.86
N SER A 151 1.71 -9.82 15.25
CA SER A 151 1.92 -11.24 15.59
C SER A 151 0.64 -12.09 15.60
N ILE A 152 -0.33 -11.79 14.72
CA ILE A 152 -1.66 -12.41 14.68
C ILE A 152 -1.62 -13.91 14.36
N GLY A 153 -0.68 -14.32 13.51
CA GLY A 153 -0.49 -15.70 13.07
C GLY A 153 -1.65 -16.27 12.26
N SER A 154 -1.52 -17.53 11.84
CA SER A 154 -2.54 -18.25 11.08
C SER A 154 -3.86 -18.37 11.83
N LYS A 155 -3.80 -18.55 13.16
CA LYS A 155 -5.01 -18.75 13.97
C LYS A 155 -5.84 -17.48 14.11
N GLY A 156 -5.19 -16.34 14.37
CA GLY A 156 -5.87 -15.05 14.40
C GLY A 156 -6.46 -14.70 13.03
N THR A 157 -5.71 -15.00 11.98
CA THR A 157 -6.16 -14.81 10.59
C THR A 157 -7.40 -15.63 10.24
N GLN A 158 -7.48 -16.88 10.71
CA GLN A 158 -8.69 -17.71 10.56
C GLN A 158 -9.92 -17.09 11.21
N TYR A 159 -9.78 -16.48 12.38
CA TYR A 159 -10.89 -15.80 13.04
C TYR A 159 -11.35 -14.59 12.22
N LEU A 160 -10.41 -13.76 11.78
CA LEU A 160 -10.72 -12.61 10.93
C LEU A 160 -11.39 -13.05 9.62
N ALA A 161 -10.83 -14.05 8.94
CA ALA A 161 -11.44 -14.63 7.75
C ALA A 161 -12.88 -15.10 8.03
N SER A 162 -13.13 -15.80 9.13
CA SER A 162 -14.49 -16.21 9.51
C SER A 162 -15.44 -15.02 9.64
N ALA A 163 -15.02 -13.93 10.27
CA ALA A 163 -15.85 -12.72 10.41
C ALA A 163 -16.11 -12.02 9.07
N LEU A 164 -15.13 -12.02 8.17
CA LEU A 164 -15.26 -11.44 6.84
C LEU A 164 -16.25 -12.19 5.95
N GLN A 165 -16.67 -13.43 6.28
CA GLN A 165 -17.70 -14.12 5.49
C GLN A 165 -19.05 -13.39 5.54
N SER A 166 -19.40 -12.80 6.67
CA SER A 166 -20.66 -12.10 6.88
C SER A 166 -20.51 -10.58 6.88
N ASN A 167 -19.35 -10.05 7.26
CA ASN A 167 -19.12 -8.61 7.30
C ASN A 167 -19.22 -7.98 5.89
N GLN A 168 -20.04 -6.94 5.77
CA GLN A 168 -20.26 -6.17 4.53
C GLN A 168 -19.76 -4.71 4.64
N GLY A 169 -19.25 -4.30 5.81
CA GLY A 169 -18.77 -2.93 6.04
C GLY A 169 -17.30 -2.73 5.70
N LEU A 170 -16.47 -3.74 5.97
CA LEU A 170 -15.02 -3.65 5.85
C LEU A 170 -14.61 -3.74 4.39
N THR A 171 -13.89 -2.72 3.92
CA THR A 171 -13.37 -2.62 2.56
C THR A 171 -11.85 -2.82 2.51
N THR A 172 -11.16 -2.47 3.60
CA THR A 172 -9.70 -2.53 3.71
C THR A 172 -9.30 -3.26 4.98
N LEU A 173 -8.52 -4.33 4.83
CA LEU A 173 -7.93 -5.08 5.93
C LEU A 173 -6.44 -5.23 5.69
N ASN A 174 -5.63 -4.63 6.55
CA ASN A 174 -4.17 -4.77 6.50
C ASN A 174 -3.71 -5.74 7.60
N LEU A 175 -3.17 -6.88 7.17
CA LEU A 175 -2.59 -7.97 7.94
C LEU A 175 -1.10 -8.18 7.63
N ARG A 176 -0.44 -7.12 7.16
CA ARG A 176 1.00 -7.10 6.92
C ARG A 176 1.80 -7.50 8.18
N GLU A 177 2.96 -8.13 8.04
CA GLU A 177 3.90 -8.40 9.16
C GLU A 177 3.26 -9.13 10.37
N ASN A 178 2.48 -10.18 10.13
CA ASN A 178 1.70 -10.87 11.17
C ASN A 178 2.04 -12.35 11.38
N LEU A 179 3.13 -12.84 10.80
CA LEU A 179 3.56 -14.24 10.87
C LEU A 179 2.46 -15.23 10.40
N ILE A 180 1.73 -14.86 9.34
CA ILE A 180 0.62 -15.67 8.79
C ILE A 180 1.16 -16.81 7.91
N GLU A 181 1.15 -18.02 8.43
CA GLU A 181 1.54 -19.21 7.65
C GLU A 181 0.41 -19.63 6.68
N LEU A 182 0.67 -20.68 5.89
CA LEU A 182 -0.20 -21.16 4.81
C LEU A 182 -1.68 -21.32 5.21
N GLU A 183 -1.96 -21.92 6.38
CA GLU A 183 -3.33 -22.16 6.84
C GLU A 183 -4.13 -20.87 7.05
N GLY A 184 -3.46 -19.78 7.45
CA GLY A 184 -4.07 -18.46 7.57
C GLY A 184 -4.41 -17.87 6.20
N ILE A 185 -3.47 -17.94 5.25
CA ILE A 185 -3.68 -17.44 3.90
C ILE A 185 -4.76 -18.24 3.16
N ARG A 186 -4.78 -19.57 3.29
CA ARG A 186 -5.82 -20.42 2.71
C ARG A 186 -7.21 -20.05 3.22
N SER A 187 -7.30 -19.73 4.51
CA SER A 187 -8.56 -19.30 5.12
C SER A 187 -9.01 -17.94 4.59
N LEU A 188 -8.10 -16.97 4.47
CA LEU A 188 -8.40 -15.68 3.84
C LEU A 188 -8.81 -15.85 2.38
N ALA A 189 -8.06 -16.61 1.59
CA ALA A 189 -8.33 -16.84 0.17
C ALA A 189 -9.73 -17.44 -0.07
N ASN A 190 -10.09 -18.45 0.73
CA ASN A 190 -11.43 -19.06 0.67
C ASN A 190 -12.53 -18.04 1.00
N VAL A 191 -12.29 -17.08 1.90
CA VAL A 191 -13.30 -16.08 2.25
C VAL A 191 -13.34 -14.93 1.26
N LEU A 192 -12.20 -14.47 0.77
CA LEU A 192 -12.12 -13.49 -0.31
C LEU A 192 -12.84 -14.01 -1.55
N SER A 193 -12.94 -15.32 -1.77
CA SER A 193 -13.75 -15.87 -2.85
C SER A 193 -15.26 -15.67 -2.72
N LYS A 194 -15.75 -15.42 -1.49
CA LYS A 194 -17.19 -15.31 -1.16
C LYS A 194 -17.60 -13.91 -0.72
N ASN A 195 -16.69 -13.17 -0.10
CA ASN A 195 -16.93 -11.82 0.37
C ASN A 195 -16.98 -10.84 -0.83
N LYS A 196 -17.95 -9.92 -0.81
CA LYS A 196 -18.23 -8.97 -1.90
C LYS A 196 -17.93 -7.52 -1.52
N THR A 197 -17.21 -7.27 -0.43
CA THR A 197 -17.04 -5.91 0.11
C THR A 197 -15.60 -5.53 0.33
N LEU A 198 -14.71 -6.51 0.54
CA LEU A 198 -13.27 -6.27 0.61
C LEU A 198 -12.74 -5.89 -0.78
N THR A 199 -12.17 -4.70 -0.85
CA THR A 199 -11.58 -4.12 -2.06
C THR A 199 -10.06 -4.10 -2.01
N SER A 200 -9.49 -4.01 -0.81
CA SER A 200 -8.04 -3.93 -0.56
C SER A 200 -7.60 -4.76 0.66
N PRO A 201 -7.60 -6.10 0.58
CA PRO A 201 -6.91 -6.93 1.55
C PRO A 201 -5.39 -6.83 1.32
N ASP A 202 -4.65 -6.47 2.36
CA ASP A 202 -3.20 -6.33 2.33
C ASP A 202 -2.58 -7.31 3.33
N VAL A 203 -1.89 -8.35 2.87
CA VAL A 203 -1.54 -9.52 3.73
C VAL A 203 -0.02 -9.77 3.79
N VAL A 204 0.81 -8.75 3.56
CA VAL A 204 2.26 -8.82 3.24
C VAL A 204 3.18 -8.31 4.36
N PRO A 205 4.33 -8.87 4.80
CA PRO A 205 5.03 -10.09 4.47
C PRO A 205 4.82 -11.14 5.57
N ASN A 206 4.47 -12.34 5.15
CA ASN A 206 4.15 -13.42 6.08
C ASN A 206 4.82 -14.73 5.66
N ARG A 207 6.13 -14.73 5.36
CA ARG A 207 6.89 -15.95 4.92
C ARG A 207 6.02 -16.90 4.09
N THR A 208 5.30 -16.37 3.11
CA THR A 208 4.30 -17.15 2.42
C THR A 208 5.02 -18.08 1.47
N ASN A 209 4.61 -19.34 1.44
CA ASN A 209 5.15 -20.34 0.54
C ASN A 209 4.36 -20.32 -0.78
N PHE A 210 4.90 -20.97 -1.81
CA PHE A 210 4.27 -21.10 -3.14
C PHE A 210 2.78 -21.55 -3.10
N GLU A 211 2.37 -22.29 -2.07
CA GLU A 211 0.98 -22.75 -1.90
C GLU A 211 0.00 -21.66 -1.49
N ALA A 212 0.46 -20.61 -0.79
CA ALA A 212 -0.36 -19.49 -0.36
C ALA A 212 -0.79 -18.63 -1.55
N ALA A 213 0.14 -18.36 -2.47
CA ALA A 213 -0.14 -17.71 -3.76
C ALA A 213 -1.03 -18.58 -4.66
N ARG A 214 -0.82 -19.92 -4.68
CA ARG A 214 -1.76 -20.86 -5.32
C ARG A 214 -3.17 -20.73 -4.75
N CYS A 215 -3.34 -20.73 -3.42
CA CYS A 215 -4.67 -20.62 -2.80
C CYS A 215 -5.36 -19.28 -3.11
N LEU A 216 -4.61 -18.18 -3.17
CA LEU A 216 -5.15 -16.87 -3.56
C LEU A 216 -5.52 -16.82 -5.05
N ALA A 217 -4.77 -17.52 -5.91
CA ALA A 217 -5.09 -17.67 -7.33
C ALA A 217 -6.28 -18.60 -7.58
N ASP A 218 -6.44 -19.65 -6.77
CA ASP A 218 -7.59 -20.56 -6.81
C ASP A 218 -8.88 -19.93 -6.24
N ALA A 219 -8.79 -18.74 -5.61
CA ALA A 219 -9.98 -17.99 -5.24
C ALA A 219 -10.75 -17.67 -6.54
N PRO A 220 -11.97 -18.20 -6.74
CA PRO A 220 -12.61 -18.21 -8.05
C PRO A 220 -12.66 -16.84 -8.74
N PRO A 221 -12.62 -16.83 -10.09
CA PRO A 221 -12.66 -15.62 -10.93
C PRO A 221 -13.92 -14.76 -10.77
N ASN A 222 -14.84 -15.16 -9.89
CA ASN A 222 -16.10 -14.49 -9.59
C ASN A 222 -16.01 -13.49 -8.42
N ASN A 223 -14.82 -13.25 -7.84
CA ASN A 223 -14.67 -12.10 -6.94
C ASN A 223 -14.85 -10.81 -7.76
N GLN A 224 -16.05 -10.23 -7.66
CA GLN A 224 -16.44 -9.03 -8.38
C GLN A 224 -15.96 -7.73 -7.72
N THR A 225 -15.22 -7.78 -6.61
CA THR A 225 -14.96 -6.59 -5.78
C THR A 225 -13.50 -6.34 -5.43
N LEU A 226 -12.61 -7.30 -5.66
CA LEU A 226 -11.18 -7.12 -5.41
C LEU A 226 -10.57 -6.18 -6.46
N ILE A 227 -10.29 -4.94 -6.07
CA ILE A 227 -9.72 -3.90 -6.93
C ILE A 227 -8.21 -3.87 -6.82
N THR A 228 -7.69 -4.11 -5.61
CA THR A 228 -6.27 -4.06 -5.28
C THR A 228 -5.85 -5.32 -4.56
N LEU A 229 -4.78 -5.96 -5.05
CA LEU A 229 -4.18 -7.14 -4.44
C LEU A 229 -2.70 -6.86 -4.20
N ASN A 230 -2.30 -6.84 -2.94
CA ASN A 230 -0.89 -6.69 -2.57
C ASN A 230 -0.34 -8.00 -2.01
N LEU A 231 0.68 -8.50 -2.69
CA LEU A 231 1.39 -9.74 -2.46
C LEU A 231 2.91 -9.53 -2.48
N GLY A 232 3.41 -8.31 -2.25
CA GLY A 232 4.85 -8.10 -2.15
C GLY A 232 5.51 -8.85 -0.97
N GLY A 233 6.83 -8.99 -0.92
CA GLY A 233 7.57 -9.48 0.26
C GLY A 233 7.21 -10.89 0.71
N ASN A 234 6.80 -11.76 -0.21
CA ASN A 234 6.12 -13.02 0.07
C ASN A 234 6.88 -14.25 -0.43
N ALA A 235 8.13 -14.12 -0.90
CA ALA A 235 8.90 -15.23 -1.48
C ALA A 235 8.11 -16.04 -2.53
N ILE A 236 7.26 -15.35 -3.31
CA ILE A 236 6.47 -15.96 -4.39
C ILE A 236 7.41 -16.25 -5.55
N ASN A 237 7.62 -17.53 -5.84
CA ASN A 237 8.46 -17.96 -6.94
C ASN A 237 7.71 -18.04 -8.28
N SER A 238 8.44 -18.24 -9.38
CA SER A 238 7.90 -18.41 -10.74
C SER A 238 6.75 -19.43 -10.86
N GLU A 239 6.86 -20.59 -10.19
CA GLU A 239 5.80 -21.62 -10.17
C GLU A 239 4.52 -21.14 -9.48
N ALA A 240 4.64 -20.36 -8.40
CA ALA A 240 3.49 -19.78 -7.73
C ALA A 240 2.81 -18.69 -8.58
N VAL A 241 3.61 -17.88 -9.27
CA VAL A 241 3.12 -16.84 -10.19
C VAL A 241 2.32 -17.43 -11.34
N LYS A 242 2.66 -18.63 -11.82
CA LYS A 242 1.89 -19.34 -12.85
C LYS A 242 0.41 -19.46 -12.51
N TYR A 243 0.09 -19.79 -11.26
CA TYR A 243 -1.29 -19.89 -10.81
C TYR A 243 -1.95 -18.51 -10.78
N LEU A 244 -1.26 -17.50 -10.23
CA LEU A 244 -1.75 -16.12 -10.20
C LEU A 244 -2.03 -15.57 -11.60
N ALA A 245 -1.14 -15.84 -12.54
CA ALA A 245 -1.28 -15.49 -13.95
C ALA A 245 -2.54 -16.14 -14.56
N ASN A 246 -2.76 -17.43 -14.32
CA ASN A 246 -3.97 -18.11 -14.78
C ASN A 246 -5.25 -17.49 -14.20
N ALA A 247 -5.25 -17.10 -12.93
CA ALA A 247 -6.37 -16.40 -12.31
C ALA A 247 -6.59 -15.00 -12.92
N LEU A 248 -5.50 -14.27 -13.18
CA LEU A 248 -5.53 -12.91 -13.72
C LEU A 248 -6.16 -12.85 -15.11
N LYS A 249 -6.00 -13.88 -15.95
CA LYS A 249 -6.63 -13.98 -17.29
C LYS A 249 -8.15 -13.80 -17.25
N PHE A 250 -8.79 -14.38 -16.24
CA PHE A 250 -10.25 -14.38 -16.09
C PHE A 250 -10.75 -13.31 -15.12
N ASN A 251 -9.87 -12.73 -14.30
CA ASN A 251 -10.24 -11.66 -13.39
C ASN A 251 -10.69 -10.41 -14.18
N ARG A 252 -11.79 -9.80 -13.75
CA ARG A 252 -12.42 -8.64 -14.41
C ARG A 252 -12.54 -7.40 -13.51
N THR A 253 -11.81 -7.36 -12.40
CA THR A 253 -12.02 -6.37 -11.33
C THR A 253 -10.74 -5.81 -10.77
N LEU A 254 -9.68 -6.62 -10.75
CA LEU A 254 -8.38 -6.24 -10.26
C LEU A 254 -7.79 -5.19 -11.20
N THR A 255 -7.52 -4.03 -10.63
CA THR A 255 -6.89 -2.90 -11.30
C THR A 255 -5.45 -2.69 -10.83
N THR A 256 -5.11 -3.12 -9.61
CA THR A 256 -3.80 -2.96 -9.02
C THR A 256 -3.28 -4.29 -8.47
N LEU A 257 -2.12 -4.73 -8.94
CA LEU A 257 -1.43 -5.92 -8.47
C LEU A 257 -0.02 -5.54 -8.04
N ASN A 258 0.30 -5.77 -6.75
CA ASN A 258 1.64 -5.57 -6.23
C ASN A 258 2.26 -6.92 -5.88
N LEU A 259 3.40 -7.23 -6.50
CA LEU A 259 4.21 -8.42 -6.29
C LEU A 259 5.68 -8.06 -5.99
N GLU A 260 5.96 -6.86 -5.50
CA GLU A 260 7.33 -6.38 -5.21
C GLU A 260 8.06 -7.28 -4.19
N LYS A 261 9.38 -7.46 -4.26
CA LYS A 261 10.18 -8.25 -3.29
C LYS A 261 9.74 -9.72 -3.20
N ASN A 262 9.66 -10.39 -4.35
CA ASN A 262 9.41 -11.83 -4.47
C ASN A 262 10.52 -12.49 -5.33
N ASP A 263 10.37 -13.77 -5.64
CA ASP A 263 11.33 -14.56 -6.43
C ASP A 263 10.73 -14.93 -7.80
N ILE A 264 10.09 -13.95 -8.47
CA ILE A 264 9.32 -14.18 -9.70
C ILE A 264 10.22 -14.68 -10.83
N GLU A 265 11.43 -14.12 -10.96
CA GLU A 265 12.40 -14.46 -12.01
C GLU A 265 11.86 -14.26 -13.44
N SER A 266 12.65 -14.59 -14.48
CA SER A 266 12.24 -14.43 -15.88
C SER A 266 11.04 -15.30 -16.25
N GLU A 267 10.99 -16.54 -15.76
CA GLU A 267 9.87 -17.47 -16.01
C GLU A 267 8.54 -16.98 -15.39
N GLY A 268 8.58 -16.41 -14.18
CA GLY A 268 7.38 -15.82 -13.59
C GLY A 268 6.89 -14.59 -14.37
N ALA A 269 7.81 -13.77 -14.87
CA ALA A 269 7.48 -12.65 -15.75
C ALA A 269 6.84 -13.12 -17.07
N ARG A 270 7.28 -14.25 -17.63
CA ARG A 270 6.65 -14.90 -18.78
C ARG A 270 5.19 -15.25 -18.52
N TYR A 271 4.90 -15.89 -17.39
CA TYR A 271 3.52 -16.22 -17.02
C TYR A 271 2.65 -14.98 -16.86
N LEU A 272 3.16 -13.92 -16.22
CA LEU A 272 2.44 -12.65 -16.09
C LEU A 272 2.21 -12.00 -17.44
N ALA A 273 3.20 -11.97 -18.32
CA ALA A 273 3.08 -11.47 -19.68
C ALA A 273 1.95 -12.17 -20.45
N ASP A 274 1.91 -13.51 -20.40
CA ASP A 274 0.84 -14.31 -21.01
C ASP A 274 -0.55 -13.94 -20.46
N ALA A 275 -0.65 -13.65 -19.16
CA ALA A 275 -1.90 -13.25 -18.54
C ALA A 275 -2.34 -11.83 -18.94
N LEU A 276 -1.39 -10.90 -19.11
CA LEU A 276 -1.66 -9.52 -19.49
C LEU A 276 -2.18 -9.37 -20.93
N LEU A 277 -1.91 -10.35 -21.81
CA LEU A 277 -2.50 -10.38 -23.14
C LEU A 277 -4.04 -10.54 -23.09
N GLU A 278 -4.54 -11.29 -22.10
CA GLU A 278 -5.98 -11.59 -21.92
C GLU A 278 -6.66 -10.66 -20.90
N ASN A 279 -5.93 -10.21 -19.87
CA ASN A 279 -6.46 -9.31 -18.86
C ASN A 279 -6.66 -7.90 -19.44
N LYS A 280 -7.83 -7.31 -19.18
CA LYS A 280 -8.22 -5.98 -19.68
C LYS A 280 -8.67 -5.03 -18.56
N THR A 281 -8.24 -5.30 -17.32
CA THR A 281 -8.66 -4.52 -16.15
C THR A 281 -7.50 -4.01 -15.34
N LEU A 282 -6.36 -4.69 -15.38
CA LEU A 282 -5.17 -4.29 -14.66
C LEU A 282 -4.60 -3.02 -15.27
N THR A 283 -4.45 -2.00 -14.43
CA THR A 283 -3.89 -0.68 -14.76
C THR A 283 -2.55 -0.44 -14.08
N THR A 284 -2.31 -1.09 -12.94
CA THR A 284 -1.08 -0.94 -12.15
C THR A 284 -0.50 -2.29 -11.81
N LEU A 285 0.77 -2.51 -12.19
CA LEU A 285 1.53 -3.72 -11.89
C LEU A 285 2.87 -3.35 -11.25
N ASN A 286 3.07 -3.73 -9.99
CA ASN A 286 4.35 -3.56 -9.30
C ASN A 286 5.10 -4.89 -9.21
N LEU A 287 6.26 -4.96 -9.87
CA LEU A 287 7.16 -6.09 -9.89
C LEU A 287 8.56 -5.73 -9.39
N GLY A 288 8.74 -4.67 -8.60
CA GLY A 288 10.07 -4.30 -8.12
C GLY A 288 10.74 -5.41 -7.30
N TRP A 289 12.07 -5.53 -7.31
CA TRP A 289 12.81 -6.50 -6.51
C TRP A 289 12.41 -7.97 -6.76
N ASN A 290 12.45 -8.42 -8.02
CA ASN A 290 12.01 -9.77 -8.42
C ASN A 290 12.98 -10.57 -9.30
N ASN A 291 14.19 -10.03 -9.53
CA ASN A 291 15.22 -10.67 -10.35
C ASN A 291 14.72 -11.11 -11.75
N ILE A 292 13.89 -10.27 -12.40
CA ILE A 292 13.26 -10.57 -13.69
C ILE A 292 14.28 -10.72 -14.83
N GLY A 293 15.36 -9.94 -14.81
CA GLY A 293 16.40 -9.94 -15.84
C GLY A 293 15.94 -9.45 -17.22
N ASP A 294 16.86 -9.45 -18.18
CA ASP A 294 16.59 -9.00 -19.56
C ASP A 294 15.57 -9.89 -20.30
N GLU A 295 15.63 -11.21 -20.09
CA GLU A 295 14.70 -12.17 -20.68
C GLU A 295 13.26 -11.92 -20.19
N GLY A 296 13.10 -11.71 -18.88
CA GLY A 296 11.79 -11.37 -18.33
C GLY A 296 11.26 -10.02 -18.82
N ALA A 297 12.14 -9.04 -19.03
CA ALA A 297 11.80 -7.76 -19.64
C ALA A 297 11.32 -7.91 -21.09
N GLU A 298 11.88 -8.83 -21.87
CA GLU A 298 11.41 -9.17 -23.22
C GLU A 298 9.96 -9.68 -23.21
N TYR A 299 9.64 -10.63 -22.32
CA TYR A 299 8.27 -11.12 -22.19
C TYR A 299 7.29 -10.01 -21.82
N LEU A 300 7.65 -9.15 -20.86
CA LEU A 300 6.82 -8.03 -20.45
C LEU A 300 6.65 -6.99 -21.58
N ALA A 301 7.69 -6.72 -22.37
CA ALA A 301 7.59 -5.83 -23.53
C ALA A 301 6.58 -6.37 -24.54
N ASN A 302 6.64 -7.66 -24.87
CA ASN A 302 5.69 -8.30 -25.79
C ASN A 302 4.23 -8.20 -25.30
N ALA A 303 4.01 -8.32 -23.98
CA ALA A 303 2.69 -8.12 -23.40
C ALA A 303 2.24 -6.66 -23.48
N LEU A 304 3.11 -5.69 -23.15
CA LEU A 304 2.82 -4.26 -23.19
C LEU A 304 2.55 -3.73 -24.60
N HIS A 305 3.05 -4.41 -25.64
CA HIS A 305 2.73 -4.07 -27.02
C HIS A 305 1.25 -4.25 -27.35
N ASN A 306 0.61 -5.24 -26.73
CA ASN A 306 -0.79 -5.61 -27.01
C ASN A 306 -1.75 -5.22 -25.87
N ASN A 307 -1.22 -5.00 -24.66
CA ASN A 307 -2.02 -4.61 -23.52
C ASN A 307 -2.35 -3.11 -23.61
N GLN A 308 -3.66 -2.81 -23.59
CA GLN A 308 -4.17 -1.44 -23.71
C GLN A 308 -4.75 -0.91 -22.39
N THR A 309 -4.42 -1.53 -21.25
CA THR A 309 -5.00 -1.15 -19.95
C THR A 309 -3.96 -0.77 -18.91
N LEU A 310 -2.75 -1.33 -18.99
CA LEU A 310 -1.66 -0.98 -18.08
C LEU A 310 -1.22 0.46 -18.31
N MET A 311 -1.28 1.22 -17.22
CA MET A 311 -0.90 2.63 -17.13
C MET A 311 0.35 2.83 -16.28
N THR A 312 0.59 1.95 -15.31
CA THR A 312 1.72 2.04 -14.38
C THR A 312 2.40 0.68 -14.25
N VAL A 313 3.71 0.64 -14.51
CA VAL A 313 4.54 -0.56 -14.34
C VAL A 313 5.78 -0.20 -13.51
N ASN A 314 6.01 -0.95 -12.44
CA ASN A 314 7.23 -0.81 -11.63
C ASN A 314 8.13 -2.04 -11.81
N LEU A 315 9.32 -1.82 -12.36
CA LEU A 315 10.39 -2.79 -12.59
C LEU A 315 11.68 -2.44 -11.82
N GLN A 316 11.59 -1.64 -10.76
CA GLN A 316 12.73 -1.29 -9.92
C GLN A 316 13.51 -2.53 -9.45
N SER A 317 14.84 -2.49 -9.46
CA SER A 317 15.70 -3.53 -8.88
C SER A 317 15.39 -4.94 -9.39
N ASN A 318 15.42 -5.11 -10.71
CA ASN A 318 15.13 -6.39 -11.37
C ASN A 318 16.29 -6.97 -12.17
N ALA A 319 17.51 -6.42 -12.00
CA ALA A 319 18.68 -6.80 -12.79
C ALA A 319 18.44 -6.67 -14.31
N ILE A 320 17.61 -5.70 -14.72
CA ILE A 320 17.39 -5.36 -16.12
C ILE A 320 18.55 -4.48 -16.59
N ARG A 321 19.18 -4.85 -17.69
CA ARG A 321 20.30 -4.14 -18.32
C ARG A 321 19.84 -3.49 -19.62
N PHE A 322 20.78 -2.94 -20.38
CA PHE A 322 20.49 -2.27 -21.65
C PHE A 322 19.75 -3.17 -22.65
N GLN A 323 19.98 -4.49 -22.66
CA GLN A 323 19.26 -5.43 -23.55
C GLN A 323 17.78 -5.53 -23.20
N GLY A 324 17.42 -5.71 -21.93
CA GLY A 324 16.03 -5.76 -21.50
C GLY A 324 15.31 -4.44 -21.74
N VAL A 325 16.01 -3.32 -21.51
CA VAL A 325 15.48 -1.99 -21.81
C VAL A 325 15.28 -1.78 -23.31
N GLN A 326 16.12 -2.33 -24.18
CA GLN A 326 15.96 -2.23 -25.63
C GLN A 326 14.59 -2.76 -26.09
N TYR A 327 14.15 -3.91 -25.56
CA TYR A 327 12.83 -4.46 -25.88
C TYR A 327 11.69 -3.55 -25.43
N LEU A 328 11.78 -3.04 -24.20
CA LEU A 328 10.77 -2.13 -23.66
C LEU A 328 10.74 -0.80 -24.43
N ALA A 329 11.90 -0.26 -24.82
CA ALA A 329 12.03 0.96 -25.62
C ALA A 329 11.36 0.84 -27.00
N ILE A 330 11.54 -0.30 -27.69
CA ILE A 330 10.89 -0.55 -28.99
C ILE A 330 9.37 -0.47 -28.86
N VAL A 331 8.81 -1.03 -27.77
CA VAL A 331 7.37 -1.05 -27.53
C VAL A 331 6.86 0.31 -27.05
N LEU A 332 7.62 1.01 -26.22
CA LEU A 332 7.29 2.33 -25.68
C LEU A 332 6.99 3.36 -26.77
N LYS A 333 7.71 3.31 -27.91
CA LYS A 333 7.47 4.22 -29.05
C LYS A 333 6.00 4.31 -29.44
N ASN A 334 5.30 3.18 -29.45
CA ASN A 334 3.92 3.06 -29.93
C ASN A 334 2.92 2.72 -28.82
N ASN A 335 3.36 2.63 -27.55
CA ASN A 335 2.43 2.32 -26.47
C ASN A 335 1.58 3.54 -26.12
N GLU A 336 0.26 3.38 -26.17
CA GLU A 336 -0.69 4.49 -26.01
C GLU A 336 -1.28 4.62 -24.60
N THR A 337 -0.88 3.76 -23.65
CA THR A 337 -1.57 3.65 -22.35
C THR A 337 -0.67 3.85 -21.15
N LEU A 338 0.62 3.51 -21.27
CA LEU A 338 1.58 3.58 -20.19
C LEU A 338 1.94 5.03 -19.89
N THR A 339 1.63 5.47 -18.67
CA THR A 339 1.87 6.84 -18.20
C THR A 339 3.00 6.91 -17.17
N SER A 340 3.31 5.80 -16.50
CA SER A 340 4.35 5.73 -15.48
C SER A 340 5.15 4.44 -15.60
N LEU A 341 6.47 4.56 -15.68
CA LEU A 341 7.40 3.45 -15.75
C LEU A 341 8.55 3.67 -14.78
N ASN A 342 8.75 2.72 -13.87
CA ASN A 342 9.84 2.77 -12.90
C ASN A 342 10.89 1.70 -13.22
N PHE A 343 12.10 2.15 -13.52
CA PHE A 343 13.29 1.35 -13.79
C PHE A 343 14.38 1.55 -12.73
N ALA A 344 14.07 2.16 -11.59
CA ALA A 344 15.06 2.52 -10.60
C ALA A 344 15.94 1.33 -10.16
N SER A 345 17.18 1.61 -9.79
CA SER A 345 18.14 0.67 -9.23
C SER A 345 18.30 -0.61 -10.08
N ASN A 346 18.40 -0.44 -11.40
CA ASN A 346 18.78 -1.48 -12.34
C ASN A 346 20.20 -1.19 -12.88
N GLU A 347 20.68 -1.99 -13.83
CA GLU A 347 22.03 -1.87 -14.42
C GLU A 347 21.94 -1.40 -15.89
N ILE A 348 21.10 -0.39 -16.15
CA ILE A 348 20.74 0.02 -17.51
C ILE A 348 21.92 0.67 -18.25
N GLY A 349 22.67 1.56 -17.58
CA GLY A 349 23.78 2.31 -18.18
C GLY A 349 23.37 3.28 -19.29
N ASN A 350 24.32 4.04 -19.82
CA ASN A 350 24.06 5.04 -20.86
C ASN A 350 23.44 4.44 -22.14
N GLN A 351 23.87 3.25 -22.55
CA GLN A 351 23.33 2.61 -23.75
C GLN A 351 21.83 2.29 -23.62
N GLY A 352 21.38 1.82 -22.46
CA GLY A 352 19.95 1.60 -22.25
C GLY A 352 19.17 2.90 -22.16
N VAL A 353 19.77 3.96 -21.60
CA VAL A 353 19.18 5.31 -21.61
C VAL A 353 19.05 5.85 -23.03
N GLN A 354 20.04 5.63 -23.90
CA GLN A 354 19.97 6.01 -25.32
C GLN A 354 18.74 5.39 -26.01
N TYR A 355 18.47 4.09 -25.77
CA TYR A 355 17.26 3.45 -26.31
C TYR A 355 15.97 4.07 -25.77
N LEU A 356 15.91 4.41 -24.48
CA LEU A 356 14.77 5.10 -23.89
C LEU A 356 14.60 6.51 -24.46
N ALA A 357 15.69 7.26 -24.62
CA ALA A 357 15.69 8.60 -25.21
C ALA A 357 15.13 8.58 -26.62
N ASP A 358 15.58 7.63 -27.46
CA ASP A 358 15.03 7.46 -28.81
C ASP A 358 13.56 7.04 -28.82
N ALA A 359 13.12 6.27 -27.82
CA ALA A 359 11.71 5.93 -27.67
C ALA A 359 10.86 7.14 -27.24
N LEU A 360 11.37 7.97 -26.33
CA LEU A 360 10.68 9.16 -25.81
C LEU A 360 10.45 10.22 -26.88
N LYS A 361 11.33 10.36 -27.88
CA LYS A 361 11.12 11.28 -29.01
C LYS A 361 9.83 10.99 -29.78
N GLU A 362 9.39 9.72 -29.81
CA GLU A 362 8.19 9.28 -30.52
C GLU A 362 7.00 9.04 -29.58
N ASN A 363 7.26 8.65 -28.32
CA ASN A 363 6.21 8.36 -27.36
C ASN A 363 5.44 9.63 -26.94
N THR A 364 4.11 9.54 -26.91
CA THR A 364 3.22 10.67 -26.58
C THR A 364 2.39 10.46 -25.31
N THR A 365 2.74 9.48 -24.47
CA THR A 365 1.85 9.00 -23.39
C THR A 365 2.53 8.92 -22.03
N LEU A 366 3.82 8.62 -22.00
CA LEU A 366 4.58 8.51 -20.76
C LEU A 366 4.73 9.89 -20.12
N LYS A 367 4.35 9.97 -18.85
CA LYS A 367 4.39 11.18 -18.03
C LYS A 367 5.46 11.12 -16.94
N GLN A 368 5.73 9.92 -16.45
CA GLN A 368 6.65 9.67 -15.35
C GLN A 368 7.62 8.55 -15.71
N LEU A 369 8.92 8.83 -15.54
CA LEU A 369 9.99 7.88 -15.75
C LEU A 369 10.97 7.94 -14.57
N ASP A 370 11.20 6.81 -13.90
CA ASP A 370 12.21 6.72 -12.84
C ASP A 370 13.40 5.90 -13.30
N LEU A 371 14.57 6.54 -13.35
CA LEU A 371 15.85 5.98 -13.74
C LEU A 371 16.91 6.14 -12.63
N CYS A 372 16.50 6.49 -11.41
CA CYS A 372 17.41 6.57 -10.25
C CYS A 372 18.21 5.27 -10.12
N GLY A 373 19.50 5.34 -9.78
CA GLY A 373 20.30 4.12 -9.51
C GLY A 373 20.77 3.31 -10.73
N ASN A 374 20.76 3.87 -11.95
CA ASN A 374 21.07 3.14 -13.19
C ASN A 374 22.46 3.37 -13.82
N GLN A 375 23.43 3.90 -13.07
CA GLN A 375 24.79 4.17 -13.56
C GLN A 375 24.81 5.07 -14.82
N ILE A 376 24.05 6.16 -14.76
CA ILE A 376 23.92 7.14 -15.85
C ILE A 376 24.92 8.27 -15.60
N ASP A 377 25.76 8.58 -16.58
CA ASP A 377 26.66 9.73 -16.56
C ASP A 377 26.19 10.84 -17.50
N ASN A 378 27.06 11.83 -17.76
CA ASN A 378 26.79 12.95 -18.66
C ASN A 378 26.27 12.52 -20.04
N GLN A 379 26.81 11.45 -20.64
CA GLN A 379 26.38 11.02 -21.98
C GLN A 379 24.91 10.60 -21.96
N GLY A 380 24.51 9.78 -20.99
CA GLY A 380 23.10 9.38 -20.86
C GLY A 380 22.20 10.55 -20.45
N GLY A 381 22.73 11.52 -19.69
CA GLY A 381 22.04 12.77 -19.39
C GLY A 381 21.78 13.63 -20.63
N GLU A 382 22.77 13.77 -21.53
CA GLU A 382 22.66 14.47 -22.81
C GLU A 382 21.64 13.80 -23.74
N ASP A 383 21.64 12.45 -23.83
CA ASP A 383 20.66 11.71 -24.62
C ASP A 383 19.21 12.02 -24.16
N LEU A 384 19.01 12.14 -22.84
CA LEU A 384 17.71 12.51 -22.26
C LEU A 384 17.35 13.98 -22.54
N VAL A 385 18.31 14.90 -22.49
CA VAL A 385 18.09 16.30 -22.88
C VAL A 385 17.59 16.35 -24.33
N ASP A 386 18.28 15.68 -25.24
CA ASP A 386 17.93 15.64 -26.66
C ASP A 386 16.53 15.08 -26.91
N ALA A 387 16.14 14.03 -26.17
CA ALA A 387 14.79 13.49 -26.26
C ALA A 387 13.73 14.48 -25.76
N LEU A 388 13.96 15.12 -24.62
CA LEU A 388 13.00 16.02 -23.98
C LEU A 388 12.82 17.35 -24.70
N LEU A 389 13.74 17.75 -25.58
CA LEU A 389 13.51 18.88 -26.49
C LEU A 389 12.32 18.65 -27.43
N THR A 390 12.00 17.38 -27.74
CA THR A 390 10.89 16.99 -28.61
C THR A 390 9.73 16.33 -27.87
N ASN A 391 10.01 15.67 -26.75
CA ASN A 391 8.98 15.06 -25.92
C ASN A 391 8.36 16.09 -24.96
N HIS A 392 7.05 16.32 -25.12
CA HIS A 392 6.29 17.25 -24.29
C HIS A 392 5.36 16.56 -23.29
N THR A 393 5.38 15.23 -23.22
CA THR A 393 4.47 14.47 -22.35
C THR A 393 5.09 14.09 -21.02
N LEU A 394 6.42 13.90 -20.99
CA LEU A 394 7.14 13.60 -19.77
C LEU A 394 7.21 14.85 -18.88
N THR A 395 6.64 14.73 -17.68
CA THR A 395 6.54 15.81 -16.68
C THR A 395 7.29 15.48 -15.39
N GLN A 396 7.68 14.22 -15.20
CA GLN A 396 8.45 13.76 -14.07
C GLN A 396 9.54 12.79 -14.54
N LEU A 397 10.79 13.13 -14.23
CA LEU A 397 11.95 12.30 -14.48
C LEU A 397 12.76 12.23 -13.19
N ASN A 398 12.99 11.03 -12.68
CA ASN A 398 13.85 10.80 -11.52
C ASN A 398 15.18 10.21 -11.97
N LEU A 399 16.29 10.85 -11.57
CA LEU A 399 17.66 10.50 -11.93
C LEU A 399 18.56 10.67 -10.70
N ASN A 400 19.65 9.89 -10.65
CA ASN A 400 20.70 10.15 -9.66
C ASN A 400 21.60 11.30 -10.13
N SER A 401 21.72 12.36 -9.34
CA SER A 401 22.55 13.54 -9.64
C SER A 401 24.05 13.34 -9.39
N GLY A 402 24.48 12.18 -8.88
CA GLY A 402 25.86 11.97 -8.42
C GLY A 402 26.92 11.87 -9.52
N SER A 403 26.52 11.54 -10.76
CA SER A 403 27.43 11.30 -11.90
C SER A 403 27.09 12.15 -13.13
N ILE A 404 26.11 13.04 -13.00
CA ILE A 404 25.69 13.99 -14.04
C ILE A 404 26.13 15.38 -13.57
N ASP A 405 26.80 16.14 -14.42
CA ASP A 405 27.22 17.48 -14.08
C ASP A 405 26.04 18.47 -13.93
N ALA A 406 26.34 19.62 -13.33
CA ALA A 406 25.33 20.62 -13.02
C ALA A 406 24.70 21.26 -14.28
N GLU A 407 25.41 21.28 -15.42
CA GLU A 407 24.92 21.90 -16.65
C GLU A 407 23.85 21.02 -17.30
N VAL A 408 24.13 19.72 -17.48
CA VAL A 408 23.18 18.75 -18.01
C VAL A 408 21.95 18.66 -17.09
N LEU A 409 22.15 18.64 -15.77
CA LEU A 409 21.06 18.61 -14.81
C LEU A 409 20.18 19.87 -14.90
N GLN A 410 20.79 21.06 -15.04
CA GLN A 410 20.04 22.31 -15.17
C GLN A 410 19.22 22.35 -16.46
N ASN A 411 19.76 21.82 -17.57
CA ASN A 411 19.04 21.71 -18.84
C ASN A 411 17.82 20.79 -18.69
N LEU A 412 17.99 19.60 -18.09
CA LEU A 412 16.89 18.67 -17.82
C LEU A 412 15.78 19.30 -16.97
N ILE A 413 16.14 19.98 -15.87
CA ILE A 413 15.18 20.65 -14.99
C ILE A 413 14.40 21.72 -15.76
N THR A 414 15.10 22.56 -16.51
CA THR A 414 14.49 23.67 -17.26
C THR A 414 13.49 23.17 -18.30
N ILE A 415 13.82 22.10 -19.04
CA ILE A 415 12.92 21.51 -20.04
C ILE A 415 11.68 20.91 -19.35
N LEU A 416 11.86 20.20 -18.23
CA LEU A 416 10.74 19.57 -17.51
C LEU A 416 9.80 20.59 -16.84
N GLU A 417 10.32 21.71 -16.34
CA GLU A 417 9.49 22.81 -15.82
C GLU A 417 8.59 23.40 -16.91
N ASN A 418 9.11 23.53 -18.14
CA ASN A 418 8.32 23.99 -19.28
C ASN A 418 7.25 22.97 -19.69
N ASN A 419 7.56 21.67 -19.64
CA ASN A 419 6.58 20.61 -19.92
C ASN A 419 5.44 20.54 -18.89
N LYS A 420 5.61 21.06 -17.65
CA LYS A 420 4.51 21.16 -16.67
C LYS A 420 3.53 22.30 -16.95
N MET A 421 3.94 23.27 -17.77
CA MET A 421 3.20 24.51 -18.05
C MET A 421 2.37 24.43 -19.35
N LEU A 422 2.54 23.37 -20.14
CA LEU A 422 1.80 23.03 -21.36
C LEU A 422 0.72 21.98 -21.04
#